data_AF-A0A9X2A1C8-F1
#
_entry.id   AF-A0A9X2A1C8-F1
#
_cell.length_a   1.000
_cell.length_b   1.000
_cell.length_c   1.000
_cell.angle_alpha   90.00
_cell.angle_beta   90.00
_cell.angle_gamma   90.00
#
_symmetry.space_group_name_H-M   'P 1'
#
loop_
_entity.id
_entity.type
_entity.pdbx_description
1 polymer ?
#
loop_
_entity_poly.entity_id
_entity_poly.type
_entity_poly.pdbx_seq_one_letter_code
_entity_poly.pdbx_strand_id
1 'polypeptide(L)'
;MRDQLRLPDLNFPDVNFGAKETPWNLTILLYKGGAAAKADRVGQLIASGALGDPQLDRLELVSKLHAEIKAGLGSGGSRETAFVQLRFLRNFFGFADRTCRPLTVSAVAETYCAWADSLFHRTRMKKGKPANTRHPEYQHLSMRSAYCYAAMVGTVLDRALERHTSIIELTGLEWKRQRKTAVGVQAEKQSLSNTFAFGHLLQDICDELTIRTILDAALPVEIKLRSGKTLTRNGDKGWQPRTEKYAKLGERYPLANLRIEAELLMFIAQTGMNLAQAVNLELQHFFYVSHLDGYQVKEHKDRRGGTVLFEIFKDYKPHFERYLEWRRKLFPFSNRLFPFIGIHESRPERRFSGARVRTACRELGLPFVSSRSLRNTRVNWLLRTTADPDLTAEMAQHAKQTLLRVYERPSLQRAMVETTRFWSKFDPHSTRTQAVALGGCTGIPKQIAEIPKDAPKPNCVRASGCLWCENHRDVDSLDYVWALASFGHLKANELSKAHLPKRDEDVPPAQLVISRIHEKLRWFEQSNEVRREWAAEAQARITEGDFHPNFRDEIAELEGTR
;
A
#
# COMPACT_ATOMS: atom_id res chain seq x y z
N MET A 1 49.65 -38.60 0.36
CA MET A 1 49.17 -38.36 -1.03
C MET A 1 47.78 -37.74 -0.93
N ARG A 2 47.67 -36.41 -1.11
CA ARG A 2 46.37 -35.76 -1.26
C ARG A 2 46.02 -35.90 -2.74
N ASP A 3 45.36 -36.99 -3.12
CA ASP A 3 44.68 -37.01 -4.41
C ASP A 3 43.70 -35.86 -4.40
N GLN A 4 44.03 -34.81 -5.15
CA GLN A 4 43.16 -33.67 -5.40
C GLN A 4 42.00 -34.18 -6.24
N LEU A 5 41.02 -34.80 -5.59
CA LEU A 5 39.67 -34.92 -6.12
C LEU A 5 39.26 -33.52 -6.55
N ARG A 6 39.30 -33.27 -7.87
CA ARG A 6 38.88 -32.01 -8.46
C ARG A 6 37.38 -31.89 -8.22
N LEU A 7 37.02 -31.22 -7.14
CA LEU A 7 35.65 -30.85 -6.88
C LEU A 7 35.12 -30.06 -8.10
N PRO A 8 33.86 -30.30 -8.50
CA PRO A 8 33.26 -29.57 -9.61
C PRO A 8 33.21 -28.08 -9.28
N ASP A 9 33.27 -27.27 -10.33
CA ASP A 9 33.13 -25.82 -10.19
C ASP A 9 31.67 -25.46 -9.88
N LEU A 10 31.42 -25.12 -8.63
CA LEU A 10 30.10 -24.76 -8.10
C LEU A 10 29.93 -23.23 -7.96
N ASN A 11 30.66 -22.44 -8.76
CA ASN A 11 30.52 -20.99 -8.87
C ASN A 11 29.37 -20.57 -9.81
N PHE A 12 29.01 -19.29 -9.76
CA PHE A 12 28.03 -18.66 -10.66
C PHE A 12 28.69 -17.56 -11.50
N PRO A 13 29.46 -17.91 -12.56
CA PRO A 13 30.25 -16.94 -13.33
C PRO A 13 29.38 -15.92 -14.09
N ASP A 14 28.17 -16.30 -14.48
CA ASP A 14 27.25 -15.46 -15.25
C ASP A 14 26.57 -14.36 -14.40
N VAL A 15 26.87 -14.31 -13.09
CA VAL A 15 26.31 -13.33 -12.16
C VAL A 15 27.32 -12.19 -11.96
N ASN A 16 26.92 -10.97 -12.30
CA ASN A 16 27.73 -9.79 -12.01
C ASN A 16 27.77 -9.53 -10.50
N PHE A 17 28.97 -9.48 -9.91
CA PHE A 17 29.21 -9.18 -8.49
C PHE A 17 29.80 -7.78 -8.28
N GLY A 18 29.51 -7.15 -7.14
CA GLY A 18 30.22 -5.92 -6.73
C GLY A 18 31.64 -6.22 -6.26
N ALA A 19 32.54 -5.23 -6.28
CA ALA A 19 33.96 -5.42 -5.96
C ALA A 19 34.23 -6.00 -4.56
N LYS A 20 33.41 -5.64 -3.56
CA LYS A 20 33.48 -6.17 -2.18
C LYS A 20 32.48 -7.28 -1.87
N GLU A 21 31.68 -7.68 -2.86
CA GLU A 21 30.68 -8.71 -2.65
C GLU A 21 31.30 -10.08 -2.83
N THR A 22 31.08 -10.96 -1.86
CA THR A 22 31.52 -12.35 -1.95
C THR A 22 30.81 -13.05 -3.11
N PRO A 23 31.54 -13.55 -4.12
CA PRO A 23 30.96 -14.35 -5.20
C PRO A 23 30.21 -15.56 -4.65
N TRP A 24 29.13 -15.94 -5.31
CA TRP A 24 28.36 -17.09 -4.90
C TRP A 24 29.08 -18.37 -5.29
N ASN A 25 29.19 -19.28 -4.33
CA ASN A 25 29.82 -20.56 -4.49
C ASN A 25 29.12 -21.59 -3.58
N LEU A 26 28.71 -22.73 -4.14
CA LEU A 26 28.03 -23.81 -3.40
C LEU A 26 28.98 -24.89 -2.85
N THR A 27 30.28 -24.88 -3.17
CA THR A 27 31.33 -25.73 -2.58
C THR A 27 31.32 -25.63 -1.05
N ILE A 28 30.92 -24.49 -0.49
CA ILE A 28 30.70 -24.29 0.96
C ILE A 28 29.77 -25.32 1.61
N LEU A 29 28.85 -25.93 0.85
CA LEU A 29 27.86 -26.88 1.35
C LEU A 29 28.43 -28.30 1.45
N LEU A 30 29.57 -28.55 0.81
CA LEU A 30 30.31 -29.81 0.90
C LEU A 30 31.08 -29.94 2.22
N TYR A 31 31.26 -28.86 2.98
CA TYR A 31 32.00 -28.88 4.23
C TYR A 31 31.05 -28.79 5.42
N LYS A 32 31.21 -29.69 6.40
CA LYS A 32 30.41 -29.66 7.64
C LYS A 32 30.68 -28.36 8.39
N GLY A 33 29.64 -27.59 8.69
CA GLY A 33 29.73 -26.28 9.34
C GLY A 33 29.99 -25.11 8.37
N GLY A 34 30.33 -25.38 7.10
CA GLY A 34 30.53 -24.36 6.07
C GLY A 34 29.26 -23.54 5.78
N ALA A 35 28.09 -24.18 5.86
CA ALA A 35 26.79 -23.54 5.69
C ALA A 35 26.47 -22.51 6.80
N ALA A 36 26.95 -22.73 8.02
CA ALA A 36 26.76 -21.84 9.18
C ALA A 36 27.81 -20.73 9.29
N ALA A 37 29.01 -20.93 8.74
CA ALA A 37 30.10 -19.96 8.76
C ALA A 37 29.81 -18.71 7.91
N LYS A 38 30.44 -17.56 8.22
CA LYS A 38 30.23 -16.33 7.42
C LYS A 38 30.78 -16.51 6.00
N ALA A 39 29.97 -16.15 4.99
CA ALA A 39 30.26 -16.40 3.58
C ALA A 39 31.63 -15.88 3.11
N ASP A 40 32.03 -14.70 3.60
CA ASP A 40 33.32 -14.04 3.32
C ASP A 40 34.53 -14.75 3.96
N ARG A 41 34.31 -15.57 4.99
CA ARG A 41 35.37 -16.30 5.71
C ARG A 41 35.46 -17.78 5.35
N VAL A 42 34.42 -18.36 4.73
CA VAL A 42 34.39 -19.81 4.46
C VAL A 42 35.56 -20.25 3.58
N GLY A 43 35.93 -19.47 2.57
CA GLY A 43 37.08 -19.79 1.71
C GLY A 43 38.40 -19.91 2.49
N GLN A 44 38.64 -19.03 3.46
CA GLN A 44 39.80 -19.09 4.34
C GLN A 44 39.73 -20.30 5.29
N LEU A 45 38.55 -20.63 5.79
CA LEU A 45 38.35 -21.79 6.67
C LEU A 45 38.55 -23.12 5.92
N ILE A 46 38.16 -23.20 4.64
CA ILE A 46 38.46 -24.35 3.78
C ILE A 46 39.96 -24.44 3.53
N ALA A 47 40.60 -23.33 3.12
CA ALA A 47 42.04 -23.32 2.80
C ALA A 47 42.92 -23.66 4.01
N SER A 48 42.53 -23.24 5.21
CA SER A 48 43.23 -23.56 6.46
C SER A 48 42.92 -24.97 6.99
N GLY A 49 42.00 -25.72 6.38
CA GLY A 49 41.57 -27.04 6.84
C GLY A 49 40.69 -27.02 8.10
N ALA A 50 40.27 -25.84 8.58
CA ALA A 50 39.49 -25.69 9.80
C ALA A 50 38.08 -26.32 9.72
N LEU A 51 37.55 -26.56 8.51
CA LEU A 51 36.28 -27.24 8.29
C LEU A 51 36.43 -28.75 8.01
N GLY A 52 37.65 -29.28 8.04
CA GLY A 52 37.95 -30.67 7.68
C GLY A 52 37.82 -30.96 6.19
N ASP A 53 37.73 -32.25 5.86
CA ASP A 53 37.63 -32.73 4.48
C ASP A 53 36.22 -32.54 3.89
N PRO A 54 36.10 -32.38 2.55
CA PRO A 54 34.79 -32.29 1.90
C PRO A 54 34.00 -33.59 2.05
N GLN A 55 32.72 -33.46 2.39
CA GLN A 55 31.74 -34.53 2.48
C GLN A 55 31.24 -34.92 1.08
N LEU A 56 31.89 -35.91 0.48
CA LEU A 56 31.66 -36.35 -0.90
C LEU A 56 30.28 -36.98 -1.11
N ASP A 57 29.66 -37.52 -0.06
CA ASP A 57 28.28 -38.02 -0.05
C ASP A 57 27.25 -36.92 -0.40
N ARG A 58 27.59 -35.64 -0.16
CA ARG A 58 26.76 -34.49 -0.54
C ARG A 58 26.91 -34.06 -1.99
N LEU A 59 27.96 -34.54 -2.67
CA LEU A 59 28.42 -33.96 -3.92
C LEU A 59 27.35 -34.02 -5.01
N GLU A 60 26.68 -35.17 -5.13
CA GLU A 60 25.62 -35.36 -6.12
C GLU A 60 24.47 -34.38 -5.87
N LEU A 61 23.97 -34.29 -4.63
CA LEU A 61 22.89 -33.38 -4.26
C LEU A 61 23.26 -31.92 -4.53
N VAL A 62 24.43 -31.49 -4.07
CA VAL A 62 24.87 -30.09 -4.22
C VAL A 62 25.07 -29.73 -5.69
N SER A 63 25.55 -30.66 -6.52
CA SER A 63 25.71 -30.47 -7.96
C SER A 63 24.35 -30.31 -8.65
N LYS A 64 23.35 -31.14 -8.30
CA LYS A 64 21.98 -31.00 -8.82
C LYS A 64 21.33 -29.66 -8.40
N LEU A 65 21.49 -29.27 -7.13
CA LEU A 65 21.01 -27.97 -6.63
C LEU A 65 21.67 -26.79 -7.36
N HIS A 66 22.97 -26.88 -7.64
CA HIS A 66 23.71 -25.86 -8.40
C HIS A 66 23.20 -25.74 -9.83
N ALA A 67 23.02 -26.87 -10.52
CA ALA A 67 22.50 -26.90 -11.88
C ALA A 67 21.11 -26.24 -11.98
N GLU A 68 20.21 -26.54 -11.03
CA GLU A 68 18.86 -25.95 -11.00
C GLU A 68 18.87 -24.42 -10.82
N ILE A 69 19.70 -23.90 -9.91
CA ILE A 69 19.80 -22.46 -9.68
C ILE A 69 20.45 -21.78 -10.89
N LYS A 70 21.46 -22.41 -11.49
CA LYS A 70 22.14 -21.90 -12.70
C LYS A 70 21.19 -21.87 -13.90
N ALA A 71 20.42 -22.94 -14.13
CA ALA A 71 19.40 -22.99 -15.19
C ALA A 71 18.30 -21.93 -14.98
N GLY A 72 17.86 -21.75 -13.72
CA GLY A 72 16.93 -20.68 -13.36
C GLY A 72 17.45 -19.28 -13.68
N LEU A 73 18.73 -19.02 -13.47
CA LEU A 73 19.36 -17.74 -13.84
C LEU A 73 19.49 -17.59 -15.37
N GLY A 74 19.92 -18.64 -16.07
CA GLY A 74 20.09 -18.65 -17.53
C GLY A 74 18.77 -18.46 -18.30
N SER A 75 17.64 -18.90 -17.73
CA SER A 75 16.30 -18.71 -18.30
C SER A 75 15.67 -17.34 -18.01
N GLY A 76 16.45 -16.37 -17.51
CA GLY A 76 15.97 -15.02 -17.19
C GLY A 76 15.36 -14.89 -15.79
N GLY A 77 15.58 -15.86 -14.90
CA GLY A 77 15.14 -15.80 -13.51
C GLY A 77 15.80 -14.65 -12.73
N SER A 78 15.07 -14.11 -11.76
CA SER A 78 15.57 -13.01 -10.93
C SER A 78 16.76 -13.46 -10.07
N ARG A 79 17.85 -12.67 -10.12
CA ARG A 79 18.99 -12.80 -9.22
C ARG A 79 18.57 -12.79 -7.75
N GLU A 80 17.59 -11.97 -7.37
CA GLU A 80 17.10 -11.92 -5.98
C GLU A 80 16.48 -13.25 -5.55
N THR A 81 15.76 -13.92 -6.45
CA THR A 81 15.23 -15.26 -6.18
C THR A 81 16.36 -16.24 -5.92
N ALA A 82 17.38 -16.28 -6.79
CA ALA A 82 18.55 -17.12 -6.61
C ALA A 82 19.30 -16.82 -5.30
N PHE A 83 19.46 -15.54 -4.95
CA PHE A 83 20.06 -15.14 -3.67
C PHE A 83 19.28 -15.68 -2.47
N VAL A 84 17.95 -15.59 -2.51
CA VAL A 84 17.08 -16.09 -1.43
C VAL A 84 17.15 -17.62 -1.35
N GLN A 85 17.16 -18.33 -2.49
CA GLN A 85 17.37 -19.78 -2.55
C GLN A 85 18.69 -20.18 -1.91
N LEU A 86 19.81 -19.58 -2.31
CA LEU A 86 21.14 -19.84 -1.72
C LEU A 86 21.15 -19.59 -0.21
N ARG A 87 20.54 -18.49 0.25
CA ARG A 87 20.46 -18.18 1.67
C ARG A 87 19.66 -19.23 2.46
N PHE A 88 18.53 -19.69 1.94
CA PHE A 88 17.71 -20.67 2.65
C PHE A 88 18.26 -22.09 2.54
N LEU A 89 18.95 -22.44 1.45
CA LEU A 89 19.74 -23.67 1.35
C LEU A 89 20.83 -23.71 2.42
N ARG A 90 21.55 -22.61 2.64
CA ARG A 90 22.53 -22.53 3.74
C ARG A 90 21.88 -22.74 5.12
N ASN A 91 20.68 -22.22 5.33
CA ASN A 91 19.95 -22.46 6.59
C ASN A 91 19.57 -23.94 6.76
N PHE A 92 19.12 -24.59 5.69
CA PHE A 92 18.76 -26.01 5.66
C PHE A 92 20.00 -26.91 5.90
N PHE A 93 21.08 -26.69 5.16
CA PHE A 93 22.34 -27.43 5.33
C PHE A 93 22.94 -27.20 6.72
N GLY A 94 22.88 -25.96 7.24
CA GLY A 94 23.33 -25.67 8.59
C GLY A 94 22.52 -26.40 9.66
N PHE A 95 21.21 -26.63 9.44
CA PHE A 95 20.39 -27.47 10.32
C PHE A 95 20.81 -28.94 10.24
N ALA A 96 21.01 -29.48 9.05
CA ALA A 96 21.45 -30.85 8.86
C ALA A 96 22.83 -31.11 9.51
N ASP A 97 23.76 -30.16 9.37
CA ASP A 97 25.08 -30.21 10.00
C ASP A 97 24.99 -30.30 11.53
N ARG A 98 24.12 -29.49 12.16
CA ARG A 98 23.94 -29.44 13.62
C ARG A 98 23.22 -30.66 14.17
N THR A 99 22.28 -31.21 13.40
CA THR A 99 21.49 -32.38 13.79
C THR A 99 22.09 -33.69 13.29
N CYS A 100 23.28 -33.64 12.67
CA CYS A 100 23.99 -34.78 12.08
C CYS A 100 23.12 -35.60 11.13
N ARG A 101 22.30 -34.93 10.31
CA ARG A 101 21.42 -35.58 9.33
C ARG A 101 22.10 -35.71 7.96
N PRO A 102 21.87 -36.82 7.24
CA PRO A 102 22.46 -37.05 5.94
C PRO A 102 21.90 -36.07 4.88
N LEU A 103 22.76 -35.65 3.97
CA LEU A 103 22.45 -34.76 2.85
C LEU A 103 22.80 -35.42 1.51
N THR A 104 22.34 -36.65 1.34
CA THR A 104 22.43 -37.43 0.10
C THR A 104 21.13 -37.32 -0.69
N VAL A 105 21.15 -37.64 -1.98
CA VAL A 105 19.96 -37.65 -2.84
C VAL A 105 18.85 -38.57 -2.27
N SER A 106 19.23 -39.71 -1.68
CA SER A 106 18.28 -40.67 -1.10
C SER A 106 17.67 -40.23 0.24
N ALA A 107 18.41 -39.51 1.07
CA ALA A 107 17.98 -39.19 2.45
C ALA A 107 17.56 -37.71 2.66
N VAL A 108 17.84 -36.83 1.69
CA VAL A 108 17.53 -35.39 1.81
C VAL A 108 16.05 -35.12 2.06
N ALA A 109 15.15 -36.00 1.58
CA ALA A 109 13.72 -35.84 1.79
C ALA A 109 13.34 -35.95 3.27
N GLU A 110 13.88 -36.95 3.98
CA GLU A 110 13.68 -37.11 5.42
C GLU A 110 14.32 -35.96 6.21
N THR A 111 15.52 -35.53 5.79
CA THR A 111 16.21 -34.39 6.38
C THR A 111 15.41 -33.09 6.20
N TYR A 112 14.75 -32.90 5.05
CA TYR A 112 13.86 -31.79 4.78
C TYR A 112 12.62 -31.81 5.68
N CYS A 113 11.96 -32.96 5.85
CA CYS A 113 10.81 -33.08 6.74
C CYS A 113 11.19 -32.74 8.19
N ALA A 114 12.32 -33.26 8.69
CA ALA A 114 12.81 -32.92 10.03
C ALA A 114 13.14 -31.43 10.18
N TRP A 115 13.66 -30.79 9.13
CA TRP A 115 13.89 -29.35 9.12
C TRP A 115 12.57 -28.57 9.13
N ALA A 116 11.58 -28.99 8.35
CA ALA A 116 10.26 -28.39 8.32
C ALA A 116 9.55 -28.49 9.68
N ASP A 117 9.69 -29.62 10.38
CA ASP A 117 9.18 -29.78 11.76
C ASP A 117 9.87 -28.82 12.74
N SER A 118 11.19 -28.63 12.61
CA SER A 118 11.92 -27.62 13.39
C SER A 118 11.40 -26.20 13.10
N LEU A 119 11.13 -25.86 11.84
CA LEU A 119 10.53 -24.58 11.47
C LEU A 119 9.13 -24.43 12.07
N PHE A 120 8.30 -25.46 12.00
CA PHE A 120 6.96 -25.48 12.56
C PHE A 120 6.97 -25.32 14.08
N HIS A 121 7.85 -26.03 14.79
CA HIS A 121 8.04 -25.89 16.23
C HIS A 121 8.36 -24.43 16.63
N ARG A 122 9.22 -23.75 15.86
CA ARG A 122 9.57 -22.33 16.09
C ARG A 122 8.38 -21.38 15.93
N THR A 123 7.33 -21.77 15.22
CA THR A 123 6.08 -20.98 15.12
C THR A 123 5.22 -21.05 16.37
N ARG A 124 5.42 -22.09 17.20
CA ARG A 124 4.68 -22.31 18.45
C ARG A 124 5.40 -21.71 19.67
N MET A 125 6.65 -21.28 19.51
CA MET A 125 7.40 -20.61 20.58
C MET A 125 6.77 -19.26 20.95
N LYS A 126 6.80 -18.89 22.23
CA LYS A 126 6.29 -17.56 22.65
C LYS A 126 7.15 -16.44 22.06
N LYS A 127 6.50 -15.37 21.63
CA LYS A 127 7.14 -14.15 21.13
C LYS A 127 7.80 -13.42 22.33
N GLY A 128 9.10 -13.66 22.54
CA GLY A 128 9.87 -13.07 23.64
C GLY A 128 11.36 -12.93 23.29
N LYS A 129 12.17 -12.36 24.19
CA LYS A 129 13.63 -12.37 24.06
C LYS A 129 14.12 -13.80 24.32
N PRO A 130 14.65 -14.52 23.32
CA PRO A 130 15.09 -15.89 23.53
C PRO A 130 16.33 -15.92 24.44
N ALA A 131 16.47 -16.98 25.23
CA ALA A 131 17.62 -17.22 26.12
C ALA A 131 18.97 -17.18 25.37
N ASN A 132 18.98 -17.49 24.07
CA ASN A 132 20.13 -17.33 23.20
C ASN A 132 19.74 -16.64 21.89
N THR A 133 20.04 -15.35 21.77
CA THR A 133 19.71 -14.56 20.57
C THR A 133 20.53 -14.96 19.34
N ARG A 134 21.66 -15.65 19.51
CA ARG A 134 22.58 -16.00 18.41
C ARG A 134 22.21 -17.31 17.72
N HIS A 135 21.44 -18.18 18.35
CA HIS A 135 21.14 -19.51 17.81
C HIS A 135 19.76 -19.52 17.09
N PRO A 136 19.71 -19.82 15.77
CA PRO A 136 18.51 -19.63 14.94
C PRO A 136 17.27 -20.41 15.41
N GLU A 137 17.46 -21.54 16.06
CA GLU A 137 16.38 -22.46 16.47
C GLU A 137 15.61 -21.99 17.70
N TYR A 138 16.16 -21.08 18.50
CA TYR A 138 15.46 -20.48 19.64
C TYR A 138 14.72 -19.20 19.26
N GLN A 139 14.79 -18.78 17.99
CA GLN A 139 14.09 -17.58 17.53
C GLN A 139 12.70 -17.94 17.02
N HIS A 140 11.69 -17.31 17.63
CA HIS A 140 10.31 -17.37 17.17
C HIS A 140 10.22 -16.96 15.68
N LEU A 141 9.48 -17.75 14.92
CA LEU A 141 9.29 -17.57 13.48
C LEU A 141 7.79 -17.48 13.17
N SER A 142 7.34 -16.52 12.38
CA SER A 142 5.93 -16.51 11.94
C SER A 142 5.64 -17.71 11.03
N MET A 143 4.42 -18.26 11.07
CA MET A 143 4.00 -19.36 10.18
C MET A 143 4.26 -19.05 8.71
N ARG A 144 4.00 -17.80 8.31
CA ARG A 144 4.28 -17.31 6.95
C ARG A 144 5.76 -17.44 6.61
N SER A 145 6.65 -17.03 7.52
CA SER A 145 8.09 -17.11 7.29
C SER A 145 8.58 -18.55 7.25
N ALA A 146 8.08 -19.41 8.13
CA ALA A 146 8.37 -20.85 8.13
C ALA A 146 7.98 -21.49 6.78
N TYR A 147 6.75 -21.26 6.33
CA TYR A 147 6.27 -21.74 5.04
C TYR A 147 7.11 -21.20 3.88
N CYS A 148 7.46 -19.90 3.86
CA CYS A 148 8.30 -19.34 2.81
C CYS A 148 9.71 -19.96 2.77
N TYR A 149 10.30 -20.31 3.92
CA TYR A 149 11.61 -20.95 3.98
C TYR A 149 11.54 -22.36 3.39
N ALA A 150 10.56 -23.14 3.86
CA ALA A 150 10.29 -24.49 3.38
C ALA A 150 10.00 -24.49 1.87
N ALA A 151 9.04 -23.69 1.41
CA ALA A 151 8.64 -23.65 -0.01
C ALA A 151 9.79 -23.31 -0.95
N MET A 152 10.68 -22.39 -0.56
CA MET A 152 11.81 -22.00 -1.40
C MET A 152 12.84 -23.12 -1.55
N VAL A 153 13.20 -23.79 -0.44
CA VAL A 153 14.13 -24.93 -0.48
C VAL A 153 13.46 -26.12 -1.16
N GLY A 154 12.19 -26.38 -0.81
CA GLY A 154 11.39 -27.47 -1.36
C GLY A 154 11.26 -27.36 -2.88
N THR A 155 11.02 -26.17 -3.43
CA THR A 155 10.94 -25.98 -4.90
C THR A 155 12.26 -26.35 -5.61
N VAL A 156 13.41 -26.03 -5.01
CA VAL A 156 14.71 -26.38 -5.60
C VAL A 156 14.98 -27.88 -5.45
N LEU A 157 14.62 -28.48 -4.30
CA LEU A 157 14.73 -29.93 -4.09
C LEU A 157 13.79 -30.73 -5.00
N ASP A 158 12.55 -30.29 -5.19
CA ASP A 158 11.57 -30.95 -6.05
C ASP A 158 12.09 -31.05 -7.48
N ARG A 159 12.73 -30.00 -8.00
CA ARG A 159 13.37 -30.02 -9.32
C ARG A 159 14.63 -30.87 -9.35
N ALA A 160 15.53 -30.68 -8.38
CA ALA A 160 16.79 -31.43 -8.31
C ALA A 160 16.59 -32.94 -8.13
N LEU A 161 15.47 -33.35 -7.53
CA LEU A 161 15.10 -34.75 -7.30
C LEU A 161 14.05 -35.24 -8.30
N GLU A 162 13.64 -34.41 -9.26
CA GLU A 162 12.63 -34.72 -10.28
C GLU A 162 11.31 -35.26 -9.69
N ARG A 163 10.88 -34.70 -8.55
CA ARG A 163 9.72 -35.17 -7.81
C ARG A 163 8.42 -34.76 -8.49
N HIS A 164 7.50 -35.71 -8.61
CA HIS A 164 6.14 -35.45 -9.10
C HIS A 164 5.24 -34.78 -8.06
N THR A 165 5.49 -35.00 -6.77
CA THR A 165 4.75 -34.40 -5.64
C THR A 165 5.64 -33.46 -4.85
N SER A 166 5.09 -32.31 -4.47
CA SER A 166 5.90 -31.29 -3.81
C SER A 166 6.31 -31.76 -2.42
N ILE A 167 7.61 -31.69 -2.14
CA ILE A 167 8.18 -32.15 -0.86
C ILE A 167 7.61 -31.41 0.36
N ILE A 168 7.08 -30.19 0.19
CA ILE A 168 6.42 -29.47 1.27
C ILE A 168 5.11 -30.14 1.72
N GLU A 169 4.44 -30.89 0.85
CA GLU A 169 3.21 -31.63 1.15
C GLU A 169 3.45 -32.79 2.12
N LEU A 170 4.71 -33.22 2.28
CA LEU A 170 5.12 -34.21 3.28
C LEU A 170 5.25 -33.63 4.70
N THR A 171 4.96 -32.33 4.89
CA THR A 171 5.23 -31.61 6.13
C THR A 171 3.94 -31.03 6.72
N GLY A 172 3.94 -30.76 8.03
CA GLY A 172 2.83 -30.06 8.70
C GLY A 172 2.74 -28.55 8.42
N LEU A 173 3.56 -28.01 7.50
CA LEU A 173 3.59 -26.58 7.19
C LEU A 173 2.46 -26.21 6.23
N GLU A 174 1.32 -25.81 6.79
CA GLU A 174 0.23 -25.25 6.01
C GLU A 174 0.21 -23.73 6.03
N TRP A 175 0.06 -23.13 4.85
CA TRP A 175 -0.31 -21.72 4.72
C TRP A 175 -1.57 -21.59 3.88
N LYS A 176 -2.73 -21.54 4.55
CA LYS A 176 -3.98 -21.19 3.91
C LYS A 176 -3.92 -19.71 3.52
N ARG A 177 -4.15 -19.39 2.25
CA ARG A 177 -4.35 -17.99 1.81
C ARG A 177 -5.51 -17.43 2.63
N GLN A 178 -5.20 -16.52 3.56
CA GLN A 178 -6.25 -15.76 4.23
C GLN A 178 -7.03 -15.00 3.15
N ARG A 179 -8.33 -15.28 3.05
CA ARG A 179 -9.24 -14.42 2.28
C ARG A 179 -9.11 -13.02 2.87
N LYS A 180 -9.07 -11.99 2.02
CA LYS A 180 -9.09 -10.61 2.50
C LYS A 180 -10.40 -10.41 3.25
N THR A 181 -10.33 -10.33 4.58
CA THR A 181 -11.48 -9.98 5.39
C THR A 181 -11.85 -8.53 5.11
N ALA A 182 -13.16 -8.25 5.01
CA ALA A 182 -13.66 -6.89 4.95
C ALA A 182 -13.10 -6.14 6.17
N VAL A 183 -12.44 -5.01 5.93
CA VAL A 183 -11.90 -4.20 7.01
C VAL A 183 -13.08 -3.41 7.59
N GLY A 184 -13.29 -3.47 8.90
CA GLY A 184 -14.31 -2.65 9.56
C GLY A 184 -14.09 -1.17 9.27
N VAL A 185 -15.17 -0.37 9.22
CA VAL A 185 -15.16 1.05 8.83
C VAL A 185 -14.10 1.86 9.59
N GLN A 186 -13.89 1.59 10.88
CA GLN A 186 -12.93 2.29 11.71
C GLN A 186 -11.47 1.96 11.35
N ALA A 187 -11.16 0.69 11.08
CA ALA A 187 -9.83 0.28 10.63
C ALA A 187 -9.55 0.77 9.19
N GLU A 188 -10.59 0.90 8.36
CA GLU A 188 -10.49 1.49 7.02
C GLU A 188 -10.17 3.00 7.08
N LYS A 189 -10.87 3.76 7.94
CA LYS A 189 -10.61 5.19 8.19
C LYS A 189 -9.19 5.43 8.74
N GLN A 190 -8.76 4.63 9.72
CA GLN A 190 -7.40 4.70 10.27
C GLN A 190 -6.32 4.43 9.20
N SER A 191 -6.56 3.48 8.29
CA SER A 191 -5.61 3.19 7.20
C SER A 191 -5.44 4.37 6.23
N LEU A 192 -6.51 5.12 5.94
CA LEU A 192 -6.43 6.30 5.09
C LEU A 192 -5.71 7.45 5.79
N SER A 193 -6.08 7.74 7.04
CA SER A 193 -5.42 8.76 7.86
C SER A 193 -3.90 8.51 7.96
N ASN A 194 -3.50 7.26 8.22
CA ASN A 194 -2.09 6.87 8.23
C ASN A 194 -1.40 7.06 6.88
N THR A 195 -2.11 6.82 5.77
CA THR A 195 -1.56 7.02 4.42
C THR A 195 -1.37 8.50 4.12
N PHE A 196 -2.31 9.36 4.52
CA PHE A 196 -2.18 10.83 4.37
C PHE A 196 -1.03 11.37 5.22
N ALA A 197 -0.95 11.00 6.50
CA ALA A 197 0.15 11.39 7.38
C ALA A 197 1.52 10.97 6.81
N PHE A 198 1.59 9.77 6.23
CA PHE A 198 2.79 9.30 5.54
C PHE A 198 3.08 10.12 4.27
N GLY A 199 2.07 10.43 3.45
CA GLY A 199 2.22 11.29 2.26
C GLY A 199 2.73 12.69 2.61
N HIS A 200 2.21 13.30 3.67
CA HIS A 200 2.69 14.58 4.18
C HIS A 200 4.16 14.52 4.62
N LEU A 201 4.57 13.46 5.33
CA LEU A 201 5.97 13.26 5.67
C LEU A 201 6.87 13.18 4.43
N LEU A 202 6.46 12.42 3.41
CA LEU A 202 7.24 12.32 2.17
C LEU A 202 7.38 13.67 1.48
N GLN A 203 6.28 14.45 1.43
CA GLN A 203 6.28 15.77 0.84
C GLN A 203 7.20 16.73 1.62
N ASP A 204 7.09 16.77 2.96
CA ASP A 204 7.93 17.63 3.80
C ASP A 204 9.42 17.31 3.61
N ILE A 205 9.78 16.02 3.50
CA ILE A 205 11.16 15.61 3.18
C ILE A 205 11.62 16.15 1.81
N CYS A 206 10.76 16.06 0.79
CA CYS A 206 11.10 16.54 -0.56
C CYS A 206 11.21 18.07 -0.63
N ASP A 207 10.35 18.79 0.10
CA ASP A 207 10.28 20.24 0.12
C ASP A 207 11.47 20.85 0.88
N GLU A 208 11.85 20.28 2.03
CA GLU A 208 12.96 20.77 2.86
C GLU A 208 14.35 20.42 2.28
N LEU A 209 14.50 19.24 1.65
CA LEU A 209 15.79 18.78 1.10
C LEU A 209 16.07 19.37 -0.28
N THR A 210 16.09 20.70 -0.39
CA THR A 210 16.45 21.43 -1.61
C THR A 210 17.92 21.21 -2.01
N ILE A 211 18.32 21.65 -3.21
CA ILE A 211 19.73 21.61 -3.63
C ILE A 211 20.62 22.37 -2.64
N ARG A 212 20.19 23.58 -2.23
CA ARG A 212 20.92 24.42 -1.26
C ARG A 212 21.03 23.72 0.09
N THR A 213 19.94 23.11 0.57
CA THR A 213 19.96 22.37 1.84
C THR A 213 20.93 21.19 1.79
N ILE A 214 20.94 20.44 0.68
CA ILE A 214 21.79 19.26 0.55
C ILE A 214 23.27 19.64 0.44
N LEU A 215 23.61 20.63 -0.38
CA LEU A 215 25.00 20.99 -0.69
C LEU A 215 25.61 21.96 0.33
N ASP A 216 24.85 22.95 0.79
CA ASP A 216 25.41 24.14 1.45
C ASP A 216 25.09 24.22 2.95
N ALA A 217 23.96 23.64 3.41
CA ALA A 217 23.55 23.77 4.81
C ALA A 217 24.54 23.08 5.77
N ALA A 218 24.78 23.67 6.94
CA ALA A 218 25.63 23.07 7.97
C ALA A 218 25.07 21.69 8.41
N LEU A 219 25.96 20.72 8.62
CA LEU A 219 25.58 19.43 9.19
C LEU A 219 25.59 19.51 10.72
N PRO A 220 24.62 18.90 11.43
CA PRO A 220 23.46 18.17 10.89
C PRO A 220 22.39 19.06 10.25
N VAL A 221 21.74 18.56 9.20
CA VAL A 221 20.58 19.22 8.59
C VAL A 221 19.32 18.95 9.40
N GLU A 222 18.57 20.00 9.69
CA GLU A 222 17.23 19.93 10.29
C GLU A 222 16.15 20.01 9.21
N ILE A 223 15.32 18.96 9.13
CA ILE A 223 14.17 18.90 8.22
C ILE A 223 12.93 19.24 9.04
N LYS A 224 12.34 20.40 8.76
CA LYS A 224 11.13 20.87 9.46
C LYS A 224 9.89 20.22 8.86
N LEU A 225 9.02 19.66 9.71
CA LEU A 225 7.79 19.02 9.27
C LEU A 225 6.59 19.90 9.57
N ARG A 226 5.53 19.80 8.76
CA ARG A 226 4.26 20.52 8.99
C ARG A 226 3.58 20.15 10.32
N SER A 227 3.98 19.02 10.90
CA SER A 227 3.52 18.57 12.23
C SER A 227 4.16 19.33 13.39
N GLY A 228 5.08 20.27 13.14
CA GLY A 228 5.86 20.97 14.15
C GLY A 228 7.05 20.16 14.70
N LYS A 229 7.21 18.90 14.27
CA LYS A 229 8.37 18.06 14.59
C LYS A 229 9.53 18.33 13.63
N THR A 230 10.75 18.03 14.07
CA THR A 230 11.98 18.18 13.26
C THR A 230 12.72 16.85 13.16
N LEU A 231 13.24 16.52 11.97
CA LEU A 231 14.15 15.39 11.78
C LEU A 231 15.58 15.90 11.59
N THR A 232 16.48 15.45 12.46
CA THR A 232 17.91 15.75 12.36
C THR A 232 18.62 14.69 11.54
N ARG A 233 19.40 15.08 10.53
CA ARG A 233 20.15 14.17 9.66
C ARG A 233 21.61 14.57 9.53
N ASN A 234 22.49 13.62 9.86
CA ASN A 234 23.93 13.75 9.72
C ASN A 234 24.40 13.32 8.33
N GLY A 235 25.61 13.76 7.96
CA GLY A 235 26.37 13.16 6.86
C GLY A 235 26.95 11.81 7.25
N ASP A 236 27.50 11.10 6.27
CA ASP A 236 28.26 9.88 6.43
C ASP A 236 29.75 10.15 6.21
N LYS A 237 30.49 10.26 7.32
CA LYS A 237 31.93 10.51 7.35
C LYS A 237 32.76 9.35 6.77
N GLY A 238 32.16 8.17 6.60
CA GLY A 238 32.83 6.97 6.09
C GLY A 238 32.81 6.83 4.57
N TRP A 239 32.18 7.76 3.84
CA TRP A 239 32.04 7.67 2.39
C TRP A 239 33.14 8.44 1.65
N GLN A 240 33.88 7.74 0.79
CA GLN A 240 34.84 8.33 -0.16
C GLN A 240 34.28 8.23 -1.59
N PRO A 241 34.25 9.33 -2.38
CA PRO A 241 33.75 9.32 -3.74
C PRO A 241 34.62 8.45 -4.66
N ARG A 242 33.98 7.57 -5.45
CA ARG A 242 34.66 6.75 -6.49
C ARG A 242 34.94 7.54 -7.78
N THR A 243 34.21 8.63 -8.00
CA THR A 243 34.21 9.38 -9.25
C THR A 243 34.08 10.87 -8.93
N GLU A 244 34.89 11.71 -9.58
CA GLU A 244 34.80 13.18 -9.50
C GLU A 244 33.36 13.68 -9.73
N LYS A 245 32.58 12.92 -10.54
CA LYS A 245 31.18 13.19 -10.89
C LYS A 245 30.24 13.49 -9.71
N TYR A 246 30.47 12.91 -8.52
CA TYR A 246 29.64 13.14 -7.33
C TYR A 246 30.46 13.62 -6.12
N ALA A 247 31.69 14.10 -6.34
CA ALA A 247 32.56 14.57 -5.27
C ALA A 247 31.90 15.70 -4.44
N LYS A 248 31.07 16.53 -5.07
CA LYS A 248 30.31 17.61 -4.42
C LYS A 248 29.34 17.14 -3.33
N LEU A 249 28.87 15.89 -3.39
CA LEU A 249 27.98 15.35 -2.36
C LEU A 249 28.76 14.85 -1.14
N GLY A 250 29.97 14.31 -1.30
CA GLY A 250 30.79 13.89 -0.15
C GLY A 250 30.02 13.10 0.91
N GLU A 251 30.19 13.48 2.17
CA GLU A 251 29.44 12.95 3.32
C GLU A 251 27.93 13.23 3.28
N ARG A 252 27.43 14.12 2.41
CA ARG A 252 26.00 14.53 2.32
C ARG A 252 25.15 13.60 1.45
N TYR A 253 25.74 12.59 0.82
CA TYR A 253 25.01 11.61 0.00
C TYR A 253 23.80 10.93 0.70
N PRO A 254 23.77 10.70 2.04
CA PRO A 254 22.60 10.12 2.70
C PRO A 254 21.37 11.04 2.62
N LEU A 255 21.55 12.36 2.56
CA LEU A 255 20.47 13.34 2.41
C LEU A 255 19.85 13.24 1.01
N ALA A 256 20.70 13.21 -0.03
CA ALA A 256 20.24 13.00 -1.40
C ALA A 256 19.49 11.67 -1.55
N ASN A 257 20.02 10.58 -0.97
CA ASN A 257 19.34 9.29 -0.97
C ASN A 257 18.02 9.31 -0.19
N LEU A 258 17.91 10.03 0.92
CA LEU A 258 16.65 10.19 1.66
C LEU A 258 15.59 10.89 0.79
N ARG A 259 15.96 11.97 0.10
CA ARG A 259 15.07 12.62 -0.86
C ARG A 259 14.66 11.68 -1.98
N ILE A 260 15.60 10.96 -2.61
CA ILE A 260 15.28 10.00 -3.69
C ILE A 260 14.37 8.87 -3.18
N GLU A 261 14.56 8.37 -1.96
CA GLU A 261 13.65 7.38 -1.35
C GLU A 261 12.22 7.95 -1.21
N ALA A 262 12.08 9.22 -0.81
CA ALA A 262 10.78 9.88 -0.68
C ALA A 262 10.11 10.16 -2.03
N GLU A 263 10.86 10.70 -2.99
CA GLU A 263 10.39 10.99 -4.36
C GLU A 263 9.94 9.71 -5.07
N LEU A 264 10.67 8.59 -4.91
CA LEU A 264 10.28 7.30 -5.47
C LEU A 264 8.95 6.79 -4.88
N LEU A 265 8.77 6.91 -3.56
CA LEU A 265 7.52 6.48 -2.92
C LEU A 265 6.35 7.38 -3.32
N MET A 266 6.57 8.69 -3.44
CA MET A 266 5.58 9.63 -3.96
C MET A 266 5.20 9.28 -5.41
N PHE A 267 6.20 9.05 -6.26
CA PHE A 267 5.99 8.64 -7.65
C PHE A 267 5.17 7.34 -7.75
N ILE A 268 5.46 6.34 -6.92
CA ILE A 268 4.67 5.09 -6.88
C ILE A 268 3.24 5.35 -6.39
N ALA A 269 3.04 6.23 -5.41
CA ALA A 269 1.71 6.58 -4.92
C ALA A 269 0.86 7.27 -5.99
N GLN A 270 1.49 8.05 -6.87
CA GLN A 270 0.82 8.83 -7.91
C GLN A 270 0.61 8.04 -9.21
N THR A 271 1.59 7.22 -9.61
CA THR A 271 1.53 6.44 -10.87
C THR A 271 0.95 5.04 -10.70
N GLY A 272 1.01 4.46 -9.50
CA GLY A 272 0.66 3.05 -9.28
C GLY A 272 1.69 2.04 -9.84
N MET A 273 2.84 2.52 -10.32
CA MET A 273 3.89 1.66 -10.89
C MET A 273 4.45 0.67 -9.85
N ASN A 274 4.86 -0.52 -10.27
CA ASN A 274 5.55 -1.45 -9.36
C ASN A 274 6.90 -0.86 -8.95
N LEU A 275 7.30 -1.02 -7.69
CA LEU A 275 8.63 -0.63 -7.19
C LEU A 275 9.78 -1.12 -8.07
N ALA A 276 9.72 -2.37 -8.55
CA ALA A 276 10.77 -2.92 -9.41
C ALA A 276 10.85 -2.23 -10.78
N GLN A 277 9.73 -1.77 -11.31
CA GLN A 277 9.68 -0.98 -12.55
C GLN A 277 10.17 0.44 -12.28
N ALA A 278 9.65 1.08 -11.24
CA ALA A 278 9.97 2.48 -10.91
C ALA A 278 11.46 2.69 -10.59
N VAL A 279 12.11 1.76 -9.88
CA VAL A 279 13.55 1.83 -9.55
C VAL A 279 14.44 1.74 -10.79
N ASN A 280 13.99 1.05 -11.83
CA ASN A 280 14.76 0.84 -13.05
C ASN A 280 14.37 1.81 -14.17
N LEU A 281 13.48 2.77 -13.91
CA LEU A 281 13.04 3.72 -14.91
C LEU A 281 14.19 4.67 -15.29
N GLU A 282 14.36 4.87 -16.59
CA GLU A 282 15.37 5.79 -17.12
C GLU A 282 14.81 7.22 -17.22
N LEU A 283 15.70 8.21 -17.14
CA LEU A 283 15.37 9.58 -17.43
C LEU A 283 15.25 9.72 -18.95
N GLN A 284 14.05 10.08 -19.41
CA GLN A 284 13.77 10.33 -20.80
C GLN A 284 13.29 11.78 -21.01
N HIS A 285 13.15 12.18 -22.27
CA HIS A 285 12.49 13.44 -22.63
C HIS A 285 10.97 13.25 -22.52
N PHE A 286 10.44 13.60 -21.36
CA PHE A 286 9.02 13.49 -21.06
C PHE A 286 8.24 14.62 -21.74
N PHE A 287 7.13 14.27 -22.38
CA PHE A 287 6.09 15.22 -22.76
C PHE A 287 4.75 14.81 -22.17
N TYR A 288 3.90 15.81 -21.90
CA TYR A 288 2.63 15.63 -21.21
C TYR A 288 1.49 15.79 -22.21
N VAL A 289 0.61 14.78 -22.29
CA VAL A 289 -0.65 14.84 -23.03
C VAL A 289 -1.79 14.81 -22.03
N SER A 290 -2.69 15.78 -22.10
CA SER A 290 -3.88 15.81 -21.24
C SER A 290 -4.70 14.53 -21.42
N HIS A 291 -5.07 13.88 -20.32
CA HIS A 291 -5.87 12.67 -20.33
C HIS A 291 -6.69 12.58 -19.04
N LEU A 292 -8.03 12.48 -19.17
CA LEU A 292 -8.96 12.47 -18.05
C LEU A 292 -8.68 13.65 -17.08
N ASP A 293 -8.35 13.36 -15.82
CA ASP A 293 -8.03 14.33 -14.76
C ASP A 293 -6.51 14.53 -14.55
N GLY A 294 -5.71 14.25 -15.57
CA GLY A 294 -4.26 14.28 -15.45
C GLY A 294 -3.52 14.33 -16.77
N TYR A 295 -2.33 13.74 -16.76
CA TYR A 295 -1.44 13.72 -17.91
C TYR A 295 -0.92 12.31 -18.15
N GLN A 296 -0.98 11.89 -19.41
CA GLN A 296 -0.16 10.81 -19.93
C GLN A 296 1.25 11.34 -20.17
N VAL A 297 2.22 10.74 -19.48
CA VAL A 297 3.65 11.03 -19.67
C VAL A 297 4.18 10.10 -20.74
N LYS A 298 4.60 10.68 -21.86
CA LYS A 298 5.07 9.96 -23.03
C LYS A 298 6.56 10.24 -23.29
N GLU A 299 7.22 9.26 -23.91
CA GLU A 299 8.59 9.40 -24.40
C GLU A 299 8.59 10.12 -25.76
N HIS A 300 9.35 11.21 -25.88
CA HIS A 300 9.55 11.87 -27.18
C HIS A 300 10.23 10.93 -28.18
N LYS A 301 9.50 10.52 -29.23
CA LYS A 301 10.03 9.79 -30.40
C LYS A 301 9.63 10.55 -31.66
N ASP A 302 10.52 10.59 -32.66
CA ASP A 302 10.32 11.32 -33.93
C ASP A 302 9.21 10.73 -34.84
N ARG A 303 8.41 9.78 -34.35
CA ARG A 303 7.28 9.17 -35.06
C ARG A 303 6.00 9.41 -34.26
N ARG A 304 4.91 9.80 -34.96
CA ARG A 304 3.63 10.24 -34.37
C ARG A 304 3.20 9.38 -33.16
N GLY A 305 3.25 9.98 -31.97
CA GLY A 305 2.54 9.50 -30.78
C GLY A 305 3.31 8.59 -29.82
N GLY A 306 4.57 8.94 -29.48
CA GLY A 306 5.47 8.21 -28.58
C GLY A 306 4.83 7.45 -27.40
N THR A 307 5.47 6.34 -26.99
CA THR A 307 4.93 5.36 -26.04
C THR A 307 4.55 6.01 -24.70
N VAL A 308 3.33 5.73 -24.21
CA VAL A 308 2.89 6.13 -22.86
C VAL A 308 3.72 5.34 -21.85
N LEU A 309 4.47 6.06 -21.01
CA LEU A 309 5.28 5.46 -19.97
C LEU A 309 4.47 5.25 -18.70
N PHE A 310 3.73 6.28 -18.28
CA PHE A 310 2.89 6.26 -17.08
C PHE A 310 1.93 7.46 -17.06
N GLU A 311 0.94 7.41 -16.18
CA GLU A 311 -0.04 8.47 -15.97
C GLU A 311 0.15 9.14 -14.61
N ILE A 312 -0.06 10.46 -14.56
CA ILE A 312 0.02 11.26 -13.35
C ILE A 312 -1.20 12.16 -13.21
N PHE A 313 -1.60 12.48 -11.97
CA PHE A 313 -2.62 13.49 -11.73
C PHE A 313 -2.11 14.90 -12.01
N LYS A 314 -3.04 15.80 -12.35
CA LYS A 314 -2.75 17.22 -12.64
C LYS A 314 -1.92 17.88 -11.53
N ASP A 315 -2.31 17.68 -10.28
CA ASP A 315 -1.66 18.32 -9.11
C ASP A 315 -0.27 17.77 -8.81
N TYR A 316 0.07 16.57 -9.31
CA TYR A 316 1.39 16.00 -9.11
C TYR A 316 2.43 16.53 -10.11
N LYS A 317 2.00 17.03 -11.28
CA LYS A 317 2.91 17.51 -12.32
C LYS A 317 3.91 18.57 -11.82
N PRO A 318 3.50 19.64 -11.09
CA PRO A 318 4.44 20.63 -10.58
C PRO A 318 5.49 20.03 -9.63
N HIS A 319 5.07 19.08 -8.77
CA HIS A 319 5.99 18.38 -7.87
C HIS A 319 7.00 17.53 -8.65
N PHE A 320 6.53 16.80 -9.65
CA PHE A 320 7.40 15.95 -10.47
C PHE A 320 8.43 16.78 -11.27
N GLU A 321 8.04 17.91 -11.84
CA GLU A 321 8.97 18.81 -12.54
C GLU A 321 10.04 19.39 -11.61
N ARG A 322 9.65 19.80 -10.39
CA ARG A 322 10.61 20.22 -9.35
C ARG A 322 11.64 19.12 -9.04
N TYR A 323 11.19 17.86 -8.98
CA TYR A 323 12.09 16.73 -8.81
C TYR A 323 13.02 16.54 -10.01
N LEU A 324 12.50 16.62 -11.25
CA LEU A 324 13.32 16.48 -12.46
C LEU A 324 14.39 17.56 -12.54
N GLU A 325 14.07 18.81 -12.21
CA GLU A 325 15.05 19.90 -12.14
C GLU A 325 16.12 19.63 -11.08
N TRP A 326 15.71 19.24 -9.87
CA TRP A 326 16.62 18.87 -8.78
C TRP A 326 17.56 17.72 -9.18
N ARG A 327 17.01 16.68 -9.80
CA ARG A 327 17.74 15.50 -10.26
C ARG A 327 18.71 15.84 -11.38
N ARG A 328 18.32 16.66 -12.36
CA ARG A 328 19.20 17.08 -13.47
C ARG A 328 20.43 17.85 -12.96
N LYS A 329 20.24 18.71 -11.96
CA LYS A 329 21.34 19.50 -11.35
C LYS A 329 22.32 18.64 -10.54
N LEU A 330 21.83 17.71 -9.71
CA LEU A 330 22.70 16.87 -8.87
C LEU A 330 23.25 15.62 -9.58
N PHE A 331 22.54 15.10 -10.58
CA PHE A 331 22.88 13.86 -11.27
C PHE A 331 22.88 14.01 -12.81
N PRO A 332 23.66 14.94 -13.37
CA PRO A 332 23.66 15.20 -14.82
C PRO A 332 24.12 13.98 -15.65
N PHE A 333 24.98 13.13 -15.09
CA PHE A 333 25.57 11.99 -15.80
C PHE A 333 24.81 10.66 -15.61
N SER A 334 23.79 10.64 -14.76
CA SER A 334 22.98 9.42 -14.59
C SER A 334 21.94 9.35 -15.71
N ASN A 335 21.64 8.15 -16.18
CA ASN A 335 20.50 7.87 -17.04
C ASN A 335 19.27 7.40 -16.25
N ARG A 336 19.33 7.25 -14.92
CA ARG A 336 18.21 6.74 -14.10
C ARG A 336 17.30 7.85 -13.62
N LEU A 337 15.99 7.64 -13.63
CA LEU A 337 15.06 8.60 -13.04
C LEU A 337 15.29 8.75 -11.53
N PHE A 338 15.61 7.66 -10.83
CA PHE A 338 15.91 7.63 -9.40
C PHE A 338 17.36 7.16 -9.14
N PRO A 339 18.35 8.07 -9.19
CA PRO A 339 19.76 7.71 -9.13
C PRO A 339 20.27 7.51 -7.69
N PHE A 340 20.02 6.32 -7.11
CA PHE A 340 20.54 6.01 -5.77
C PHE A 340 22.07 5.95 -5.73
N ILE A 341 22.66 6.59 -4.72
CA ILE A 341 24.11 6.58 -4.47
C ILE A 341 24.45 5.38 -3.57
N GLY A 342 25.30 4.49 -4.08
CA GLY A 342 25.84 3.35 -3.33
C GLY A 342 26.83 3.76 -2.25
N ILE A 343 27.02 2.89 -1.24
CA ILE A 343 28.19 2.98 -0.36
C ILE A 343 29.40 2.46 -1.16
N HIS A 344 30.59 2.96 -0.85
CA HIS A 344 31.87 2.53 -1.41
C HIS A 344 31.90 1.01 -1.73
N GLU A 345 32.29 0.67 -2.96
CA GLU A 345 32.41 -0.71 -3.49
C GLU A 345 31.12 -1.57 -3.56
N SER A 346 29.96 -0.98 -3.30
CA SER A 346 28.65 -1.59 -3.60
C SER A 346 28.43 -1.67 -5.11
N ARG A 347 27.58 -2.62 -5.55
CA ARG A 347 27.13 -2.73 -6.96
C ARG A 347 26.64 -1.37 -7.50
N PRO A 348 26.86 -1.07 -8.80
CA PRO A 348 26.30 0.12 -9.45
C PRO A 348 24.77 0.20 -9.32
N GLU A 349 24.12 -0.96 -9.21
CA GLU A 349 22.67 -1.12 -9.13
C GLU A 349 22.13 -1.18 -7.69
N ARG A 350 22.63 -0.36 -6.76
CA ARG A 350 22.08 -0.42 -5.39
C ARG A 350 20.60 -0.01 -5.42
N ARG A 351 19.73 -1.01 -5.20
CA ARG A 351 18.27 -0.85 -5.22
C ARG A 351 17.76 -0.15 -3.97
N PHE A 352 16.61 0.50 -4.11
CA PHE A 352 15.85 1.12 -3.03
C PHE A 352 15.77 0.22 -1.78
N SER A 353 16.18 0.75 -0.63
CA SER A 353 16.07 0.06 0.66
C SER A 353 14.83 0.49 1.46
N GLY A 354 14.43 1.75 1.28
CA GLY A 354 13.44 2.44 2.11
C GLY A 354 13.85 2.50 3.59
N ALA A 355 15.12 2.27 3.92
CA ALA A 355 15.58 2.19 5.29
C ALA A 355 15.57 3.58 5.94
N ARG A 356 15.93 4.64 5.19
CA ARG A 356 16.01 6.00 5.73
C ARG A 356 14.63 6.55 6.03
N VAL A 357 13.68 6.37 5.12
CA VAL A 357 12.27 6.72 5.35
C VAL A 357 11.68 5.91 6.50
N ARG A 358 11.97 4.61 6.61
CA ARG A 358 11.52 3.80 7.76
C ARG A 358 12.06 4.30 9.09
N THR A 359 13.32 4.73 9.14
CA THR A 359 13.91 5.32 10.34
C THR A 359 13.20 6.62 10.70
N ALA A 360 12.96 7.50 9.72
CA ALA A 360 12.17 8.72 9.93
C ALA A 360 10.77 8.43 10.49
N CYS A 361 10.06 7.44 9.93
CA CYS A 361 8.76 7.03 10.45
C CYS A 361 8.83 6.57 11.92
N ARG A 362 9.84 5.78 12.29
CA ARG A 362 10.02 5.31 13.67
C ARG A 362 10.28 6.45 14.64
N GLU A 363 11.13 7.41 14.27
CA GLU A 363 11.44 8.60 15.09
C GLU A 363 10.19 9.46 15.33
N LEU A 364 9.29 9.52 14.35
CA LEU A 364 8.07 10.34 14.45
C LEU A 364 6.86 9.61 15.06
N GLY A 365 6.98 8.31 15.32
CA GLY A 365 5.86 7.45 15.74
C GLY A 365 4.83 7.21 14.63
N LEU A 366 5.22 7.37 13.36
CA LEU A 366 4.34 7.18 12.21
C LEU A 366 4.42 5.74 11.65
N PRO A 367 3.30 5.14 11.24
CA PRO A 367 3.32 3.85 10.58
C PRO A 367 3.91 3.97 9.17
N PHE A 368 4.92 3.15 8.87
CA PHE A 368 5.50 3.09 7.53
C PHE A 368 4.55 2.41 6.53
N VAL A 369 4.20 3.11 5.46
CA VAL A 369 3.35 2.58 4.38
C VAL A 369 4.23 2.06 3.25
N SER A 370 4.20 0.75 3.01
CA SER A 370 5.00 0.13 1.94
C SER A 370 4.53 0.53 0.53
N SER A 371 5.41 0.43 -0.48
CA SER A 371 5.08 0.68 -1.89
C SER A 371 3.86 -0.10 -2.39
N ARG A 372 3.73 -1.38 -1.98
CA ARG A 372 2.54 -2.20 -2.28
C ARG A 372 1.28 -1.60 -1.64
N SER A 373 1.38 -1.12 -0.41
CA SER A 373 0.24 -0.51 0.28
C SER A 373 -0.15 0.82 -0.35
N LEU A 374 0.81 1.67 -0.76
CA LEU A 374 0.53 2.92 -1.49
C LEU A 374 -0.25 2.66 -2.77
N ARG A 375 0.23 1.72 -3.60
CA ARG A 375 -0.45 1.30 -4.82
C ARG A 375 -1.85 0.73 -4.54
N ASN A 376 -1.99 -0.10 -3.50
CA ASN A 376 -3.29 -0.61 -3.10
C ASN A 376 -4.25 0.50 -2.65
N THR A 377 -3.77 1.47 -1.87
CA THR A 377 -4.58 2.59 -1.41
C THR A 377 -5.02 3.45 -2.59
N ARG A 378 -4.14 3.72 -3.57
CA ARG A 378 -4.51 4.41 -4.82
C ARG A 378 -5.63 3.70 -5.56
N VAL A 379 -5.47 2.40 -5.85
CA VAL A 379 -6.47 1.63 -6.60
C VAL A 379 -7.80 1.58 -5.86
N ASN A 380 -7.78 1.38 -4.53
CA ASN A 380 -9.02 1.38 -3.74
C ASN A 380 -9.64 2.78 -3.63
N TRP A 381 -8.85 3.86 -3.62
CA TRP A 381 -9.36 5.22 -3.66
C TRP A 381 -10.03 5.49 -5.02
N LEU A 382 -9.37 5.18 -6.14
CA LEU A 382 -9.96 5.31 -7.48
C LEU A 382 -11.26 4.52 -7.61
N LEU A 383 -11.28 3.25 -7.18
CA LEU A 383 -12.49 2.43 -7.22
C LEU A 383 -13.65 3.04 -6.42
N ARG A 384 -13.36 3.76 -5.34
CA ARG A 384 -14.37 4.45 -4.52
C ARG A 384 -14.85 5.73 -5.17
N THR A 385 -13.97 6.48 -5.82
CA THR A 385 -14.30 7.75 -6.46
C THR A 385 -15.07 7.53 -7.76
N THR A 386 -14.66 6.57 -8.59
CA THR A 386 -15.28 6.33 -9.91
C THR A 386 -16.45 5.36 -9.86
N ALA A 387 -16.50 4.47 -8.86
CA ALA A 387 -17.43 3.34 -8.78
C ALA A 387 -17.45 2.42 -10.02
N ASP A 388 -16.47 2.55 -10.92
CA ASP A 388 -16.34 1.80 -12.17
C ASP A 388 -15.05 0.97 -12.16
N PRO A 389 -15.16 -0.38 -12.06
CA PRO A 389 -14.01 -1.27 -12.09
C PRO A 389 -13.26 -1.28 -13.43
N ASP A 390 -13.92 -1.00 -14.55
CA ASP A 390 -13.30 -1.01 -15.89
C ASP A 390 -12.43 0.23 -16.07
N LEU A 391 -13.00 1.42 -15.79
CA LEU A 391 -12.25 2.68 -15.78
C LEU A 391 -11.08 2.64 -14.79
N THR A 392 -11.28 2.07 -13.60
CA THR A 392 -10.20 1.98 -12.61
C THR A 392 -9.12 0.98 -13.02
N ALA A 393 -9.48 -0.08 -13.74
CA ALA A 393 -8.51 -1.05 -14.26
C ALA A 393 -7.61 -0.41 -15.33
N GLU A 394 -8.21 0.39 -16.22
CA GLU A 394 -7.51 1.20 -17.22
C GLU A 394 -6.53 2.19 -16.57
N MET A 395 -7.01 3.04 -15.66
CA MET A 395 -6.18 4.03 -14.93
C MET A 395 -5.08 3.38 -14.07
N ALA A 396 -5.27 2.13 -13.63
CA ALA A 396 -4.29 1.41 -12.84
C ALA A 396 -3.33 0.57 -13.70
N GLN A 397 -3.54 0.50 -15.03
CA GLN A 397 -2.82 -0.36 -15.97
C GLN A 397 -2.85 -1.85 -15.55
N HIS A 398 -3.97 -2.33 -15.00
CA HIS A 398 -4.19 -3.75 -14.68
C HIS A 398 -5.34 -4.32 -15.50
N ALA A 399 -5.29 -5.62 -15.77
CA ALA A 399 -6.51 -6.33 -16.17
C ALA A 399 -7.56 -6.26 -15.04
N LYS A 400 -8.84 -6.05 -15.38
CA LYS A 400 -9.97 -6.01 -14.44
C LYS A 400 -9.97 -7.16 -13.43
N GLN A 401 -9.71 -8.38 -13.89
CA GLN A 401 -9.62 -9.57 -13.03
C GLN A 401 -8.52 -9.45 -11.97
N THR A 402 -7.38 -8.85 -12.31
CA THR A 402 -6.28 -8.61 -11.36
C THR A 402 -6.64 -7.50 -10.38
N LEU A 403 -7.34 -6.46 -10.83
CA LEU A 403 -7.89 -5.41 -9.98
C LEU A 403 -8.81 -6.01 -8.89
N LEU A 404 -9.82 -6.79 -9.29
CA LEU A 404 -10.79 -7.39 -8.38
C LEU A 404 -10.11 -8.43 -7.43
N ARG A 405 -9.25 -9.29 -7.97
CA ARG A 405 -8.58 -10.33 -7.17
C ARG A 405 -7.53 -9.77 -6.19
N VAL A 406 -6.69 -8.84 -6.65
CA VAL A 406 -5.46 -8.44 -5.94
C VAL A 406 -5.63 -7.12 -5.19
N TYR A 407 -6.46 -6.19 -5.67
CA TYR A 407 -6.53 -4.84 -5.11
C TYR A 407 -7.81 -4.56 -4.35
N GLU A 408 -8.95 -5.03 -4.85
CA GLU A 408 -10.25 -4.83 -4.21
C GLU A 408 -10.19 -5.37 -2.78
N ARG A 409 -10.50 -4.48 -1.83
CA ARG A 409 -10.87 -4.85 -0.48
C ARG A 409 -12.36 -4.56 -0.36
N PRO A 410 -13.20 -5.55 -0.04
CA PRO A 410 -14.61 -5.31 0.20
C PRO A 410 -14.75 -4.24 1.28
N SER A 411 -15.26 -3.06 0.92
CA SER A 411 -15.66 -2.07 1.93
C SER A 411 -17.00 -2.51 2.46
N LEU A 412 -17.10 -2.74 3.77
CA LEU A 412 -18.36 -3.13 4.41
C LEU A 412 -19.46 -2.10 4.12
N GLN A 413 -19.11 -0.81 4.10
CA GLN A 413 -20.06 0.26 3.80
C GLN A 413 -20.58 0.19 2.36
N ARG A 414 -19.71 -0.07 1.36
CA ARG A 414 -20.16 -0.25 -0.03
C ARG A 414 -20.91 -1.55 -0.23
N ALA A 415 -20.43 -2.65 0.34
CA ALA A 415 -21.15 -3.91 0.29
C ALA A 415 -22.55 -3.76 0.88
N MET A 416 -22.71 -3.05 2.00
CA MET A 416 -24.03 -2.70 2.55
C MET A 416 -24.84 -1.86 1.57
N VAL A 417 -24.31 -0.75 1.03
CA VAL A 417 -25.03 0.13 0.10
C VAL A 417 -25.40 -0.58 -1.21
N GLU A 418 -24.49 -1.33 -1.81
CA GLU A 418 -24.70 -2.09 -3.05
C GLU A 418 -25.67 -3.25 -2.83
N THR A 419 -25.57 -3.95 -1.70
CA THR A 419 -26.53 -4.99 -1.30
C THR A 419 -27.92 -4.36 -1.11
N THR A 420 -28.00 -3.22 -0.40
CA THR A 420 -29.26 -2.48 -0.23
C THR A 420 -29.83 -2.01 -1.57
N ARG A 421 -29.01 -1.45 -2.47
CA ARG A 421 -29.42 -1.01 -3.81
C ARG A 421 -29.87 -2.16 -4.70
N PHE A 422 -29.17 -3.29 -4.64
CA PHE A 422 -29.50 -4.49 -5.38
C PHE A 422 -30.84 -5.05 -4.93
N TRP A 423 -31.02 -5.26 -3.62
CA TRP A 423 -32.29 -5.77 -3.08
C TRP A 423 -33.44 -4.77 -3.24
N SER A 424 -33.20 -3.46 -3.14
CA SER A 424 -34.23 -2.45 -3.44
C SER A 424 -34.69 -2.45 -4.89
N LYS A 425 -33.87 -2.95 -5.82
CA LYS A 425 -34.19 -3.01 -7.25
C LYS A 425 -34.91 -4.32 -7.65
N PHE A 426 -34.63 -5.42 -6.96
CA PHE A 426 -35.04 -6.76 -7.39
C PHE A 426 -35.99 -7.48 -6.43
N ASP A 427 -36.26 -6.95 -5.24
CA ASP A 427 -37.22 -7.55 -4.30
C ASP A 427 -38.43 -6.61 -4.08
N PRO A 428 -39.61 -6.93 -4.66
CA PRO A 428 -40.86 -6.19 -4.44
C PRO A 428 -41.35 -6.24 -2.98
N HIS A 429 -40.86 -7.19 -2.17
CA HIS A 429 -41.21 -7.38 -0.77
C HIS A 429 -40.12 -6.88 0.20
N SER A 430 -39.01 -6.34 -0.31
CA SER A 430 -38.01 -5.70 0.53
C SER A 430 -38.66 -4.52 1.26
N THR A 431 -38.70 -4.60 2.58
CA THR A 431 -39.13 -3.50 3.45
C THR A 431 -38.38 -2.23 3.04
N ARG A 432 -39.12 -1.17 2.69
CA ARG A 432 -38.57 0.12 2.26
C ARG A 432 -37.48 0.58 3.24
N THR A 433 -36.21 0.43 2.87
CA THR A 433 -35.04 0.92 3.62
C THR A 433 -34.64 2.33 3.19
N GLN A 434 -35.38 2.93 2.26
CA GLN A 434 -35.35 4.36 2.02
C GLN A 434 -36.32 5.04 2.99
N ALA A 435 -35.83 6.08 3.68
CA ALA A 435 -36.71 6.96 4.41
C ALA A 435 -37.71 7.58 3.44
N VAL A 436 -38.96 7.79 3.89
CA VAL A 436 -39.94 8.54 3.09
C VAL A 436 -39.59 10.02 3.04
N ALA A 437 -38.85 10.51 4.04
CA ALA A 437 -38.11 11.76 3.91
C ALA A 437 -36.76 11.55 3.24
N LEU A 438 -36.18 12.67 2.81
CA LEU A 438 -34.78 12.76 2.42
C LEU A 438 -33.87 12.18 3.51
N GLY A 439 -32.85 11.43 3.11
CA GLY A 439 -31.85 10.85 4.01
C GLY A 439 -31.88 9.32 4.08
N GLY A 440 -31.18 8.75 5.04
CA GLY A 440 -31.10 7.31 5.28
C GLY A 440 -32.11 6.81 6.31
N CYS A 441 -32.44 5.51 6.26
CA CYS A 441 -33.25 4.84 7.27
C CYS A 441 -32.55 3.56 7.76
N THR A 442 -32.58 3.32 9.07
CA THR A 442 -32.00 2.11 9.69
C THR A 442 -33.03 1.10 10.20
N GLY A 443 -34.35 1.33 10.02
CA GLY A 443 -35.35 0.36 10.45
C GLY A 443 -36.78 0.87 10.57
N ILE A 444 -37.52 0.28 11.52
CA ILE A 444 -38.95 0.48 11.76
C ILE A 444 -39.19 1.87 12.38
N PRO A 445 -40.30 2.59 12.06
CA PRO A 445 -40.56 3.91 12.60
C PRO A 445 -40.60 3.87 14.13
N LYS A 446 -39.70 4.63 14.77
CA LYS A 446 -39.64 4.77 16.22
C LYS A 446 -39.53 6.24 16.58
N GLN A 447 -40.50 6.72 17.34
CA GLN A 447 -40.62 8.11 17.75
C GLN A 447 -39.54 8.48 18.77
N ILE A 448 -38.94 9.67 18.62
CA ILE A 448 -38.03 10.21 19.64
C ILE A 448 -38.79 10.52 20.94
N ALA A 449 -38.09 10.48 22.08
CA ALA A 449 -38.70 10.64 23.40
C ALA A 449 -39.35 12.03 23.63
N GLU A 450 -38.79 13.09 23.03
CA GLU A 450 -39.24 14.49 23.21
C GLU A 450 -39.82 15.05 21.90
N ILE A 451 -40.99 14.56 21.52
CA ILE A 451 -41.73 15.05 20.34
C ILE A 451 -42.85 16.02 20.76
N PRO A 452 -42.99 17.18 20.10
CA PRO A 452 -44.15 18.06 20.33
C PRO A 452 -45.47 17.34 20.04
N LYS A 453 -46.53 17.68 20.80
CA LYS A 453 -47.84 17.01 20.72
C LYS A 453 -48.45 17.01 19.31
N ASP A 454 -48.27 18.11 18.59
CA ASP A 454 -48.81 18.34 17.24
C ASP A 454 -47.81 18.06 16.12
N ALA A 455 -46.61 17.54 16.45
CA ALA A 455 -45.64 17.18 15.44
C ALA A 455 -46.07 15.89 14.68
N PRO A 456 -45.82 15.82 13.37
CA PRO A 456 -46.06 14.62 12.57
C PRO A 456 -45.40 13.36 13.15
N LYS A 457 -46.21 12.33 13.43
CA LYS A 457 -45.72 11.06 13.96
C LYS A 457 -45.00 10.24 12.88
N PRO A 458 -43.89 9.54 13.20
CA PRO A 458 -43.23 8.65 12.25
C PRO A 458 -44.16 7.49 11.86
N ASN A 459 -44.54 7.42 10.57
CA ASN A 459 -45.42 6.37 10.06
C ASN A 459 -44.92 5.73 8.76
N CYS A 460 -43.72 6.09 8.28
CA CYS A 460 -43.17 5.63 7.00
C CYS A 460 -44.11 5.83 5.78
N VAL A 461 -45.00 6.82 5.86
CA VAL A 461 -45.89 7.25 4.75
C VAL A 461 -45.72 8.74 4.44
N ARG A 462 -45.49 9.58 5.46
CA ARG A 462 -45.29 11.03 5.28
C ARG A 462 -43.84 11.41 5.58
N ALA A 463 -43.19 12.11 4.66
CA ALA A 463 -41.82 12.61 4.81
C ALA A 463 -41.64 13.42 6.12
N SER A 464 -42.59 14.30 6.44
CA SER A 464 -42.55 15.11 7.66
C SER A 464 -42.36 14.28 8.93
N GLY A 465 -42.94 13.08 9.01
CA GLY A 465 -42.83 12.22 10.19
C GLY A 465 -41.44 11.63 10.43
N CYS A 466 -40.59 11.55 9.40
CA CYS A 466 -39.24 11.01 9.57
C CYS A 466 -38.32 11.94 10.37
N LEU A 467 -38.58 13.25 10.44
CA LEU A 467 -37.76 14.22 11.16
C LEU A 467 -37.73 14.00 12.69
N TRP A 468 -38.69 13.24 13.20
CA TRP A 468 -38.83 12.85 14.61
C TRP A 468 -38.69 11.33 14.81
N CYS A 469 -38.01 10.64 13.89
CA CYS A 469 -37.74 9.20 13.97
C CYS A 469 -36.30 8.92 14.43
N GLU A 470 -36.10 8.05 15.42
CA GLU A 470 -34.76 7.63 15.88
C GLU A 470 -33.94 6.93 14.80
N ASN A 471 -34.62 6.29 13.84
CA ASN A 471 -34.01 5.53 12.76
C ASN A 471 -33.76 6.35 11.49
N HIS A 472 -34.11 7.63 11.48
CA HIS A 472 -33.78 8.55 10.39
C HIS A 472 -32.33 9.04 10.53
N ARG A 473 -31.61 9.08 9.40
CA ARG A 473 -30.21 9.52 9.33
C ARG A 473 -30.07 10.64 8.33
N ASP A 474 -29.57 11.78 8.80
CA ASP A 474 -29.14 12.87 7.94
C ASP A 474 -27.91 12.42 7.13
N VAL A 475 -27.86 12.77 5.84
CA VAL A 475 -26.76 12.40 4.95
C VAL A 475 -25.81 13.58 4.83
N ASP A 476 -24.51 13.31 4.94
CA ASP A 476 -23.47 14.33 4.91
C ASP A 476 -23.09 14.69 3.46
N SER A 477 -23.99 15.39 2.75
CA SER A 477 -23.79 15.82 1.36
C SER A 477 -24.52 17.13 1.04
N LEU A 478 -23.98 17.91 0.08
CA LEU A 478 -24.64 19.09 -0.48
C LEU A 478 -26.04 18.77 -1.01
N ASP A 479 -26.17 17.67 -1.75
CA ASP A 479 -27.44 17.20 -2.32
C ASP A 479 -28.54 17.04 -1.26
N TYR A 480 -28.18 16.45 -0.11
CA TYR A 480 -29.10 16.30 1.02
C TYR A 480 -29.49 17.65 1.65
N VAL A 481 -28.51 18.54 1.83
CA VAL A 481 -28.74 19.88 2.41
C VAL A 481 -29.63 20.73 1.49
N TRP A 482 -29.40 20.69 0.17
CA TRP A 482 -30.23 21.36 -0.83
C TRP A 482 -31.65 20.81 -0.87
N ALA A 483 -31.81 19.49 -0.81
CA ALA A 483 -33.11 18.86 -0.75
C ALA A 483 -33.85 19.23 0.54
N LEU A 484 -33.15 19.28 1.68
CA LEU A 484 -33.71 19.64 2.98
C LEU A 484 -34.20 21.11 3.00
N ALA A 485 -33.42 22.02 2.40
CA ALA A 485 -33.82 23.42 2.21
C ALA A 485 -35.04 23.55 1.28
N SER A 486 -35.05 22.80 0.17
CA SER A 486 -36.18 22.77 -0.78
C SER A 486 -37.46 22.26 -0.11
N PHE A 487 -37.34 21.23 0.74
CA PHE A 487 -38.47 20.72 1.52
C PHE A 487 -38.96 21.74 2.56
N GLY A 488 -38.05 22.51 3.16
CA GLY A 488 -38.41 23.62 4.03
C GLY A 488 -39.23 24.68 3.30
N HIS A 489 -38.81 25.06 2.09
CA HIS A 489 -39.54 26.00 1.22
C HIS A 489 -40.94 25.49 0.85
N LEU A 490 -41.04 24.21 0.46
CA LEU A 490 -42.34 23.57 0.20
C LEU A 490 -43.29 23.68 1.40
N LYS A 491 -42.79 23.45 2.62
CA LYS A 491 -43.60 23.56 3.84
C LYS A 491 -43.96 25.00 4.19
N ALA A 492 -43.12 25.97 3.86
CA ALA A 492 -43.47 27.39 3.98
C ALA A 492 -44.61 27.76 3.01
N ASN A 493 -44.58 27.25 1.78
CA ASN A 493 -45.66 27.44 0.80
C ASN A 493 -46.97 26.74 1.22
N GLU A 494 -46.90 25.53 1.78
CA GLU A 494 -48.08 24.86 2.35
C GLU A 494 -48.67 25.67 3.52
N LEU A 495 -47.82 26.24 4.37
CA LEU A 495 -48.25 27.05 5.51
C LEU A 495 -48.88 28.37 5.06
N SER A 496 -48.34 29.04 4.03
CA SER A 496 -48.88 30.31 3.52
C SER A 496 -50.27 30.14 2.87
N LYS A 497 -50.57 28.94 2.36
CA LYS A 497 -51.86 28.58 1.75
C LYS A 497 -52.86 27.94 2.71
N ALA A 498 -52.44 27.52 3.90
CA ALA A 498 -53.32 26.93 4.88
C ALA A 498 -54.26 28.00 5.48
N HIS A 499 -55.57 27.75 5.49
CA HIS A 499 -56.50 28.56 6.28
C HIS A 499 -56.17 28.38 7.78
N LEU A 500 -55.55 29.39 8.39
CA LEU A 500 -55.22 29.38 9.81
C LEU A 500 -56.51 29.24 10.66
N PRO A 501 -56.61 28.24 11.56
CA PRO A 501 -57.71 28.16 12.50
C PRO A 501 -57.69 29.33 13.48
N LYS A 502 -58.88 29.84 13.87
CA LYS A 502 -59.10 31.01 14.74
C LYS A 502 -58.66 30.85 16.21
N ARG A 503 -57.87 29.83 16.58
CA ARG A 503 -57.38 29.63 17.94
C ARG A 503 -55.89 29.95 18.01
N ASP A 504 -55.54 31.00 18.74
CA ASP A 504 -54.18 31.52 18.93
C ASP A 504 -53.20 30.55 19.65
N GLU A 505 -53.64 29.35 20.05
CA GLU A 505 -52.85 28.47 20.94
C GLU A 505 -52.20 27.25 20.26
N ASP A 506 -52.60 26.85 19.04
CA ASP A 506 -52.09 25.63 18.39
C ASP A 506 -51.11 25.96 17.24
N VAL A 507 -49.83 25.59 17.41
CA VAL A 507 -48.80 25.75 16.37
C VAL A 507 -49.08 24.76 15.22
N PRO A 508 -49.26 25.22 13.97
CA PRO A 508 -49.52 24.33 12.84
C PRO A 508 -48.42 23.28 12.65
N PRO A 509 -48.76 22.01 12.31
CA PRO A 509 -47.78 20.96 12.09
C PRO A 509 -46.71 21.32 11.05
N ALA A 510 -47.06 22.10 10.02
CA ALA A 510 -46.11 22.60 9.03
C ALA A 510 -45.05 23.54 9.62
N GLN A 511 -45.44 24.39 10.59
CA GLN A 511 -44.51 25.29 11.29
C GLN A 511 -43.52 24.51 12.17
N LEU A 512 -43.96 23.43 12.81
CA LEU A 512 -43.07 22.52 13.55
C LEU A 512 -42.07 21.83 12.63
N VAL A 513 -42.49 21.43 11.43
CA VAL A 513 -41.61 20.84 10.40
C VAL A 513 -40.56 21.85 9.93
N ILE A 514 -40.97 23.08 9.59
CA ILE A 514 -40.06 24.15 9.18
C ILE A 514 -39.02 24.43 10.28
N SER A 515 -39.46 24.53 11.53
CA SER A 515 -38.59 24.78 12.68
C SER A 515 -37.53 23.68 12.84
N ARG A 516 -37.94 22.41 12.71
CA ARG A 516 -37.03 21.25 12.80
C ARG A 516 -36.06 21.19 11.63
N ILE A 517 -36.48 21.58 10.42
CA ILE A 517 -35.61 21.70 9.25
C ILE A 517 -34.55 22.78 9.48
N HIS A 518 -34.94 23.97 9.94
CA HIS A 518 -34.00 25.05 10.24
C HIS A 518 -33.02 24.70 11.36
N GLU A 519 -33.42 23.92 12.36
CA GLU A 519 -32.49 23.39 13.37
C GLU A 519 -31.42 22.49 12.74
N LYS A 520 -31.82 21.56 11.86
CA LYS A 520 -30.88 20.70 11.13
C LYS A 520 -29.96 21.50 10.22
N LEU A 521 -30.48 22.46 9.46
CA LEU A 521 -29.66 23.33 8.58
C LEU A 521 -28.64 24.16 9.39
N ARG A 522 -29.05 24.73 10.52
CA ARG A 522 -28.14 25.45 11.44
C ARG A 522 -27.03 24.55 11.98
N TRP A 523 -27.33 23.28 12.27
CA TRP A 523 -26.30 22.32 12.67
C TRP A 523 -25.25 22.11 11.56
N PHE A 524 -25.67 21.99 10.30
CA PHE A 524 -24.72 21.88 9.18
C PHE A 524 -23.84 23.13 9.07
N GLU A 525 -24.45 24.32 9.13
CA GLU A 525 -23.78 25.63 9.04
C GLU A 525 -22.71 25.84 10.14
N GLN A 526 -23.00 25.40 11.36
CA GLN A 526 -22.13 25.57 12.52
C GLN A 526 -21.06 24.49 12.67
N SER A 527 -21.17 23.37 11.96
CA SER A 527 -20.35 22.18 12.22
C SER A 527 -18.93 22.22 11.64
N ASN A 528 -18.74 22.60 10.37
CA ASN A 528 -17.42 22.80 9.75
C ASN A 528 -17.53 23.71 8.50
N GLU A 529 -16.38 24.13 7.97
CA GLU A 529 -16.30 25.06 6.84
C GLU A 529 -16.98 24.53 5.57
N VAL A 530 -16.73 23.26 5.21
CA VAL A 530 -17.32 22.62 4.02
C VAL A 530 -18.85 22.56 4.09
N ARG A 531 -19.42 22.20 5.24
CA ARG A 531 -20.88 22.12 5.43
C ARG A 531 -21.52 23.50 5.51
N ARG A 532 -20.78 24.51 5.97
CA ARG A 532 -21.21 25.91 5.92
C ARG A 532 -21.36 26.39 4.49
N GLU A 533 -20.39 26.07 3.62
CA GLU A 533 -20.48 26.35 2.18
C GLU A 533 -21.72 25.66 1.59
N TRP A 534 -22.01 24.41 1.98
CA TRP A 534 -23.20 23.72 1.48
C TRP A 534 -24.52 24.35 1.92
N ALA A 535 -24.63 24.79 3.17
CA ALA A 535 -25.82 25.48 3.67
C ALA A 535 -26.02 26.82 2.96
N ALA A 536 -24.95 27.58 2.73
CA ALA A 536 -24.99 28.85 2.00
C ALA A 536 -25.39 28.64 0.53
N GLU A 537 -24.78 27.69 -0.16
CA GLU A 537 -25.10 27.32 -1.54
C GLU A 537 -26.55 26.84 -1.68
N ALA A 538 -27.01 25.97 -0.77
CA ALA A 538 -28.39 25.50 -0.77
C ALA A 538 -29.38 26.67 -0.63
N GLN A 539 -29.12 27.62 0.26
CA GLN A 539 -29.97 28.80 0.46
C GLN A 539 -29.96 29.75 -0.75
N ALA A 540 -28.80 29.92 -1.40
CA ALA A 540 -28.69 30.69 -2.63
C ALA A 540 -29.57 30.09 -3.73
N ARG A 541 -29.53 28.76 -3.93
CA ARG A 541 -30.38 28.06 -4.91
C ARG A 541 -31.87 28.23 -4.65
N ILE A 542 -32.31 28.14 -3.39
CA ILE A 542 -33.72 28.40 -3.04
C ILE A 542 -34.12 29.84 -3.41
N THR A 543 -33.22 30.81 -3.18
CA THR A 543 -33.47 32.22 -3.50
C THR A 543 -33.52 32.47 -5.02
N GLU A 544 -32.74 31.72 -5.79
CA GLU A 544 -32.71 31.73 -7.25
C GLU A 544 -33.88 30.95 -7.89
N GLY A 545 -34.68 30.23 -7.10
CA GLY A 545 -35.76 29.37 -7.58
C GLY A 545 -35.29 28.02 -8.14
N ASP A 546 -34.02 27.64 -7.91
CA ASP A 546 -33.47 26.33 -8.26
C ASP A 546 -33.77 25.30 -7.15
N PHE A 547 -34.95 24.69 -7.26
CA PHE A 547 -35.42 23.69 -6.31
C PHE A 547 -34.93 22.28 -6.63
N HIS A 548 -34.65 21.50 -5.59
CA HIS A 548 -34.21 20.12 -5.74
C HIS A 548 -35.25 19.29 -6.54
N PRO A 549 -34.84 18.41 -7.48
CA PRO A 549 -35.75 17.66 -8.35
C PRO A 549 -36.87 16.90 -7.63
N ASN A 550 -36.61 16.41 -6.41
CA ASN A 550 -37.60 15.71 -5.58
C ASN A 550 -38.78 16.57 -5.08
N PHE A 551 -38.70 17.90 -5.16
CA PHE A 551 -39.79 18.81 -4.71
C PHE A 551 -40.10 19.91 -5.72
N ARG A 552 -39.31 20.05 -6.78
CA ARG A 552 -39.47 21.11 -7.78
C ARG A 552 -40.88 21.12 -8.36
N ASP A 553 -41.42 19.95 -8.65
CA ASP A 553 -42.72 19.79 -9.29
C ASP A 553 -43.87 20.18 -8.36
N GLU A 554 -43.82 19.74 -7.10
CA GLU A 554 -44.79 20.08 -6.06
C GLU A 554 -44.71 21.57 -5.68
N ILE A 555 -43.51 22.14 -5.63
CA ILE A 555 -43.31 23.57 -5.39
C ILE A 555 -43.89 24.37 -6.56
N ALA A 556 -43.62 23.99 -7.82
CA ALA A 556 -44.15 24.68 -9.00
C ALA A 556 -45.69 24.64 -9.05
N GLU A 557 -46.30 23.50 -8.71
CA GLU A 557 -47.75 23.36 -8.59
C GLU A 557 -48.33 24.27 -7.50
N LEU A 558 -47.69 24.33 -6.33
CA LEU A 558 -48.08 25.26 -5.27
C LEU A 558 -47.79 26.72 -5.63
N GLU A 559 -46.81 27.04 -6.45
CA GLU A 559 -46.55 28.43 -6.85
C GLU A 559 -47.43 28.88 -8.04
N GLY A 560 -48.19 27.96 -8.64
CA GLY A 560 -49.06 28.26 -9.78
C GLY A 560 -48.27 28.56 -11.07
N THR A 561 -47.07 27.99 -11.20
CA THR A 561 -46.14 28.23 -12.31
C THR A 561 -46.16 27.10 -13.35
N ARG A 562 -47.14 26.20 -13.24
CA ARG A 562 -47.29 25.00 -14.07
C ARG A 562 -48.64 24.94 -14.77
#